data_AF-A0A851N4Y7-F1
#
_entry.id   AF-A0A851N4Y7-F1
#
_cell.length_a   1.000
_cell.length_b   1.000
_cell.length_c   1.000
_cell.angle_alpha   90.00
_cell.angle_beta   90.00
_cell.angle_gamma   90.00
#
_symmetry.space_group_name_H-M   'P 1'
#
loop_
_entity.id
_entity.type
_entity.pdbx_description
1 polymer ?
#
loop_
_entity_poly.entity_id
_entity_poly.type
_entity_poly.pdbx_seq_one_letter_code
_entity_poly.pdbx_strand_id
1 'polypeptide(L)'
;GMATPEKAVTPIGAMKLLEPCQLKPDSMETERILTVLDETITKLEMTRLIPRIIGSLERFARMLGPEITGSLLEHQKLSNEVQHLLGSPREEIKRAKEQCLKCSLRHILRLFLANPLLCQGLKYEVQVRRSPADVFIKAFVELRDFTLEKILTSPAEEEEKIKFMEEMSLRVEQNKETITALQAELAAAIQTRKEEVDKKDKMIEDLKTTMENLAKDCKADIQQMQQEGKKQQKEKVKASQEMCARLQEDIQHRRAQFTALVLEHRASELVLRKVK
;
A
#
# COMPACT_ATOMS: atom_id res chain seq x y z
N GLY A 1 -18.49 28.20 7.20
CA GLY A 1 -19.03 26.88 7.54
C GLY A 1 -18.48 25.89 6.55
N MET A 2 -17.72 24.90 7.01
CA MET A 2 -17.18 23.85 6.14
C MET A 2 -18.30 22.89 5.78
N ALA A 3 -18.63 22.80 4.49
CA ALA A 3 -19.52 21.78 3.97
C ALA A 3 -18.77 20.44 4.04
N THR A 4 -19.17 19.61 4.99
CA THR A 4 -18.78 18.20 5.07
C THR A 4 -19.24 17.47 3.81
N PRO A 5 -18.40 16.65 3.18
CA PRO A 5 -18.82 15.85 2.04
C PRO A 5 -19.79 14.76 2.51
N GLU A 6 -20.93 14.68 1.83
CA GLU A 6 -21.91 13.62 1.99
C GLU A 6 -21.19 12.26 1.87
N LYS A 7 -21.29 11.43 2.91
CA LYS A 7 -20.84 10.05 2.86
C LYS A 7 -21.51 9.38 1.66
N ALA A 8 -20.71 8.95 0.68
CA ALA A 8 -21.13 8.02 -0.35
C ALA A 8 -21.49 6.69 0.32
N VAL A 9 -22.74 6.59 0.78
CA VAL A 9 -23.39 5.32 1.10
C VAL A 9 -23.46 4.57 -0.22
N THR A 10 -22.59 3.58 -0.40
CA THR A 10 -22.80 2.58 -1.44
C THR A 10 -24.16 1.96 -1.12
N PRO A 11 -25.20 2.15 -1.94
CA PRO A 11 -26.51 1.65 -1.58
C PRO A 11 -26.38 0.13 -1.57
N ILE A 12 -26.84 -0.54 -0.52
CA ILE A 12 -27.01 -2.00 -0.47
C ILE A 12 -27.88 -2.48 -1.67
N GLY A 13 -28.62 -1.57 -2.33
CA GLY A 13 -29.32 -1.81 -3.60
C GLY A 13 -28.44 -1.94 -4.85
N ALA A 14 -27.19 -1.43 -4.84
CA ALA A 14 -26.28 -1.50 -6.00
C ALA A 14 -25.81 -2.93 -6.29
N MET A 15 -25.55 -3.73 -5.26
CA MET A 15 -25.19 -5.15 -5.43
C MET A 15 -26.41 -5.99 -5.84
N LYS A 16 -27.60 -5.65 -5.33
CA LYS A 16 -28.85 -6.33 -5.69
C LYS A 16 -29.24 -6.12 -7.15
N LEU A 17 -28.85 -5.01 -7.76
CA LEU A 17 -29.12 -4.74 -9.18
C LEU A 17 -28.34 -5.68 -10.13
N LEU A 18 -27.25 -6.29 -9.66
CA LEU A 18 -26.44 -7.21 -10.46
C LEU A 18 -26.94 -8.66 -10.40
N GLU A 19 -27.77 -9.00 -9.42
CA GLU A 19 -28.37 -10.33 -9.30
C GLU A 19 -29.63 -10.42 -10.18
N PRO A 20 -29.93 -11.59 -10.76
CA PRO A 20 -31.22 -11.80 -11.43
C PRO A 20 -32.38 -11.58 -10.46
N CYS A 21 -33.45 -10.92 -10.90
CA CYS A 21 -34.62 -10.68 -10.05
C CYS A 21 -35.37 -11.98 -9.72
N GLN A 22 -35.33 -12.95 -10.63
CA GLN A 22 -35.93 -14.27 -10.44
C GLN A 22 -34.94 -15.25 -9.80
N LEU A 23 -35.40 -15.98 -8.79
CA LEU A 23 -34.59 -17.01 -8.11
C LEU A 23 -34.80 -18.41 -8.68
N LYS A 24 -35.82 -18.63 -9.51
CA LYS A 24 -36.19 -19.93 -10.06
C LYS A 24 -36.79 -19.78 -11.47
N PRO A 25 -36.54 -20.77 -12.35
CA PRO A 25 -37.19 -20.82 -13.65
C PRO A 25 -38.71 -20.98 -13.48
N ASP A 26 -39.48 -20.25 -14.27
CA ASP A 26 -40.95 -20.20 -14.21
C ASP A 26 -41.64 -21.01 -15.34
N SER A 27 -40.87 -21.49 -16.32
CA SER A 27 -41.34 -22.23 -17.49
C SER A 27 -40.82 -23.68 -17.53
N MET A 28 -41.66 -24.58 -18.04
CA MET A 28 -41.30 -25.99 -18.27
C MET A 28 -40.18 -26.15 -19.31
N GLU A 29 -40.13 -25.30 -20.33
CA GLU A 29 -39.06 -25.30 -21.33
C GLU A 29 -37.70 -25.03 -20.69
N THR A 30 -37.68 -24.07 -19.76
CA THR A 30 -36.51 -23.68 -18.99
C THR A 30 -36.02 -24.80 -18.07
N GLU A 31 -36.93 -25.47 -17.36
CA GLU A 31 -36.61 -26.65 -16.55
C GLU A 31 -36.06 -27.80 -17.40
N ARG A 32 -36.60 -28.01 -18.61
CA ARG A 32 -36.10 -29.03 -19.55
C ARG A 32 -34.67 -28.72 -20.00
N ILE A 33 -34.35 -27.46 -20.31
CA ILE A 33 -32.99 -27.05 -20.70
C ILE A 33 -32.01 -27.37 -19.57
N LEU A 34 -32.33 -26.97 -18.34
CA LEU A 34 -31.47 -27.25 -17.17
C LEU A 34 -31.32 -28.75 -16.91
N THR A 35 -32.41 -29.51 -17.01
CA THR A 35 -32.38 -30.97 -16.85
C THR A 35 -31.44 -31.64 -17.87
N VAL A 36 -31.46 -31.20 -19.13
CA VAL A 36 -30.55 -31.73 -20.16
C VAL A 36 -29.08 -31.43 -19.82
N LEU A 37 -28.79 -30.25 -19.27
CA LEU A 37 -27.44 -29.88 -18.84
C LEU A 37 -26.99 -30.72 -17.63
N ASP A 38 -27.85 -30.86 -16.62
CA ASP A 38 -27.58 -31.66 -15.42
C ASP A 38 -27.37 -33.15 -15.75
N GLU A 39 -28.19 -33.70 -16.65
CA GLU A 39 -27.99 -35.05 -17.19
C GLU A 39 -26.68 -35.18 -17.96
N THR A 40 -26.30 -34.17 -18.74
CA THR A 40 -25.06 -34.18 -19.53
C THR A 40 -23.83 -34.14 -18.62
N ILE A 41 -23.84 -33.30 -17.59
CA ILE A 41 -22.81 -33.27 -16.54
C ILE A 41 -22.70 -34.65 -15.89
N THR A 42 -23.83 -35.25 -15.50
CA THR A 42 -23.85 -36.59 -14.89
C THR A 42 -23.27 -37.65 -15.82
N LYS A 43 -23.61 -37.63 -17.11
CA LYS A 43 -23.06 -38.55 -18.13
C LYS A 43 -21.54 -38.38 -18.28
N LEU A 44 -21.03 -37.15 -18.26
CA LEU A 44 -19.59 -36.86 -18.33
C LEU A 44 -18.86 -37.36 -17.09
N GLU A 45 -19.42 -37.10 -15.90
CA GLU A 45 -18.86 -37.59 -14.64
C GLU A 45 -18.80 -39.13 -14.63
N MET A 46 -19.88 -39.82 -15.01
CA MET A 46 -19.89 -41.28 -15.08
C MET A 46 -18.89 -41.81 -16.10
N THR A 47 -18.83 -41.20 -17.30
CA THR A 47 -17.87 -41.57 -18.34
C THR A 47 -16.42 -41.46 -17.84
N ARG A 48 -16.12 -40.44 -17.03
CA ARG A 48 -14.81 -40.27 -16.39
C ARG A 48 -14.46 -41.39 -15.41
N LEU A 49 -15.45 -41.97 -14.72
CA LEU A 49 -15.21 -43.06 -13.76
C LEU A 49 -14.96 -44.41 -14.46
N ILE A 50 -15.52 -44.62 -15.65
CA ILE A 50 -15.50 -45.92 -16.36
C ILE A 50 -14.09 -46.53 -16.46
N PRO A 51 -13.03 -45.82 -16.92
CA PRO A 51 -11.70 -46.42 -17.02
C PRO A 51 -11.15 -46.91 -15.67
N ARG A 52 -11.43 -46.19 -14.58
CA ARG A 52 -11.00 -46.55 -13.24
C ARG A 52 -11.77 -47.75 -12.69
N ILE A 53 -13.07 -47.81 -12.97
CA ILE A 53 -13.94 -48.92 -12.60
C ILE A 53 -13.48 -50.19 -13.33
N ILE A 54 -13.24 -50.10 -14.65
CA ILE A 54 -12.75 -51.22 -15.46
C ILE A 54 -11.40 -51.74 -14.94
N GLY A 55 -10.47 -50.83 -14.61
CA GLY A 55 -9.15 -51.21 -14.08
C GLY A 55 -9.17 -51.86 -12.68
N SER A 56 -10.32 -51.89 -12.01
CA SER A 56 -10.49 -52.53 -10.69
C SER A 56 -11.87 -53.16 -10.56
N LEU A 57 -12.33 -53.82 -11.62
CA LEU A 57 -13.71 -54.27 -11.75
C LEU A 57 -14.14 -55.22 -10.62
N GLU A 58 -13.24 -56.09 -10.15
CA GLU A 58 -13.48 -57.01 -9.04
C GLU A 58 -13.94 -56.31 -7.76
N ARG A 59 -13.37 -55.12 -7.47
CA ARG A 59 -13.74 -54.32 -6.29
C ARG A 59 -15.17 -53.78 -6.41
N PHE A 60 -15.60 -53.44 -7.61
CA PHE A 60 -16.88 -52.78 -7.86
C PHE A 60 -17.99 -53.74 -8.31
N ALA A 61 -17.66 -54.97 -8.72
CA ALA A 61 -18.60 -55.94 -9.32
C ALA A 61 -19.82 -56.21 -8.44
N ARG A 62 -19.65 -56.31 -7.11
CA ARG A 62 -20.76 -56.49 -6.17
C ARG A 62 -21.73 -55.29 -6.17
N MET A 63 -21.19 -54.08 -6.24
CA MET A 63 -21.97 -52.84 -6.25
C MET A 63 -22.67 -52.62 -7.60
N LEU A 64 -21.98 -52.95 -8.70
CA LEU A 64 -22.47 -52.77 -10.07
C LEU A 64 -23.50 -53.83 -10.48
N GLY A 65 -23.44 -55.01 -9.89
CA GLY A 65 -24.25 -56.15 -10.30
C GLY A 65 -23.77 -56.78 -11.62
N PRO A 66 -24.31 -57.96 -11.98
CA PRO A 66 -23.81 -58.75 -13.11
C PRO A 66 -24.03 -58.08 -14.47
N GLU A 67 -25.15 -57.36 -14.64
CA GLU A 67 -25.50 -56.69 -15.89
C GLU A 67 -24.50 -55.59 -16.24
N ILE A 68 -24.30 -54.62 -15.35
CA ILE A 68 -23.38 -53.50 -15.57
C ILE A 68 -21.92 -54.01 -15.65
N THR A 69 -21.56 -54.97 -14.80
CA THR A 69 -20.22 -55.59 -14.82
C THR A 69 -19.95 -56.26 -16.18
N GLY A 70 -20.93 -57.00 -16.71
CA GLY A 70 -20.84 -57.62 -18.04
C GLY A 70 -20.72 -56.57 -19.15
N SER A 71 -21.54 -55.52 -19.13
CA SER A 71 -21.46 -54.44 -20.12
C SER A 71 -20.12 -53.72 -20.12
N LEU A 72 -19.52 -53.49 -18.94
CA LEU A 72 -18.19 -52.88 -18.81
C LEU A 72 -17.07 -53.78 -19.35
N LEU A 73 -17.18 -55.10 -19.16
CA LEU A 73 -16.21 -56.05 -19.70
C LEU A 73 -16.25 -56.07 -21.24
N GLU A 74 -17.45 -56.09 -21.83
CA GLU A 74 -17.61 -56.01 -23.28
C GLU A 74 -17.12 -54.66 -23.83
N HIS A 75 -17.37 -53.57 -23.11
CA HIS A 75 -16.83 -52.25 -23.45
C HIS A 75 -15.30 -52.24 -23.45
N GLN A 76 -14.66 -52.87 -22.46
CA GLN A 76 -13.21 -52.97 -22.39
C GLN A 76 -12.64 -53.76 -23.58
N LYS A 77 -13.27 -54.89 -23.95
CA LYS A 77 -12.88 -55.66 -25.14
C LYS A 77 -12.95 -54.81 -26.40
N LEU A 78 -14.06 -54.10 -26.63
CA LEU A 78 -14.23 -53.19 -27.77
C LEU A 78 -13.20 -52.06 -27.77
N SER A 79 -12.89 -51.50 -26.60
CA SER A 79 -11.88 -50.44 -26.45
C SER A 79 -10.49 -50.93 -26.88
N ASN A 80 -10.11 -52.15 -26.46
CA ASN A 80 -8.83 -52.75 -26.84
C ASN A 80 -8.77 -53.03 -28.35
N GLU A 81 -9.85 -53.56 -28.94
CA GLU A 81 -9.94 -53.79 -30.39
C GLU A 81 -9.75 -52.49 -31.19
N VAL A 82 -10.43 -51.41 -30.79
CA VAL A 82 -10.27 -50.10 -31.43
C VAL A 82 -8.84 -49.59 -31.28
N GLN A 83 -8.22 -49.76 -30.10
CA GLN A 83 -6.85 -49.34 -29.85
C GLN A 83 -5.84 -50.08 -30.75
N HIS A 84 -6.03 -51.38 -30.99
CA HIS A 84 -5.21 -52.16 -31.92
C HIS A 84 -5.38 -51.73 -33.38
N LEU A 85 -6.54 -51.19 -33.75
CA LEU A 85 -6.83 -50.71 -35.10
C LEU A 85 -6.31 -49.28 -35.37
N LEU A 86 -5.87 -48.53 -34.36
CA LEU A 86 -5.39 -47.14 -34.53
C LEU A 86 -4.15 -47.03 -35.45
N GLY A 87 -3.38 -48.11 -35.63
CA GLY A 87 -2.25 -48.18 -36.56
C GLY A 87 -2.53 -48.92 -37.88
N SER A 88 -3.78 -49.34 -38.12
CA SER A 88 -4.16 -50.09 -39.33
C SER A 88 -4.69 -49.16 -40.42
N PRO A 89 -4.36 -49.37 -41.70
CA PRO A 89 -4.91 -48.57 -42.81
C PRO A 89 -6.40 -48.84 -43.10
N ARG A 90 -7.07 -49.74 -42.34
CA ARG A 90 -8.44 -50.19 -42.61
C ARG A 90 -9.48 -49.29 -41.92
N GLU A 91 -9.64 -48.08 -42.45
CA GLU A 91 -10.51 -47.03 -41.91
C GLU A 91 -12.00 -47.42 -41.79
N GLU A 92 -12.51 -48.31 -42.65
CA GLU A 92 -13.90 -48.75 -42.58
C GLU A 92 -14.18 -49.65 -41.36
N ILE A 93 -13.26 -50.56 -41.02
CA ILE A 93 -13.41 -51.39 -39.81
C ILE A 93 -13.28 -50.52 -38.57
N LYS A 94 -12.30 -49.59 -38.58
CA LYS A 94 -12.08 -48.66 -37.48
C LYS A 94 -13.35 -47.86 -37.18
N ARG A 95 -13.96 -47.24 -38.19
CA ARG A 95 -15.23 -46.50 -38.04
C ARG A 95 -16.37 -47.37 -37.51
N ALA A 96 -16.50 -48.59 -38.01
CA ALA A 96 -17.53 -49.52 -37.52
C ALA A 96 -17.32 -49.90 -36.04
N LYS A 97 -16.08 -50.18 -35.64
CA LYS A 97 -15.72 -50.53 -34.25
C LYS A 97 -15.83 -49.34 -33.30
N GLU A 98 -15.45 -48.14 -33.74
CA GLU A 98 -15.70 -46.89 -33.00
C GLU A 98 -17.21 -46.68 -32.77
N GLN A 99 -18.04 -46.99 -33.76
CA GLN A 99 -19.50 -46.90 -33.59
C GLN A 99 -20.02 -47.94 -32.59
N CYS A 100 -19.52 -49.18 -32.61
CA CYS A 100 -19.83 -50.19 -31.60
C CYS A 100 -19.42 -49.72 -30.19
N LEU A 101 -18.24 -49.10 -30.06
CA LEU A 101 -17.75 -48.54 -28.80
C LEU A 101 -18.68 -47.44 -28.28
N LYS A 102 -19.11 -46.52 -29.15
CA LYS A 102 -20.10 -45.48 -28.82
C LYS A 102 -21.44 -46.08 -28.39
N CYS A 103 -21.92 -47.11 -29.07
CA CYS A 103 -23.16 -47.82 -28.69
C CYS A 103 -23.05 -48.47 -27.31
N SER A 104 -21.94 -49.16 -27.04
CA SER A 104 -21.64 -49.78 -25.75
C SER A 104 -21.59 -48.75 -24.63
N LEU A 105 -20.89 -47.62 -24.83
CA LEU A 105 -20.85 -46.53 -23.85
C LEU A 105 -22.25 -45.97 -23.57
N ARG A 106 -23.04 -45.69 -24.61
CA ARG A 106 -24.43 -45.23 -24.44
C ARG A 106 -25.29 -46.22 -23.68
N HIS A 107 -25.08 -47.52 -23.87
CA HIS A 107 -25.79 -48.55 -23.12
C HIS A 107 -25.40 -48.53 -21.63
N ILE A 108 -24.11 -48.51 -21.31
CA ILE A 108 -23.62 -48.40 -19.94
C ILE A 108 -24.16 -47.13 -19.25
N LEU A 109 -24.13 -46.00 -19.93
CA LEU A 109 -24.66 -44.75 -19.38
C LEU A 109 -26.16 -44.83 -19.08
N ARG A 110 -26.95 -45.53 -19.90
CA ARG A 110 -28.38 -45.76 -19.60
C ARG A 110 -28.55 -46.61 -18.34
N LEU A 111 -27.74 -47.66 -18.17
CA LEU A 111 -27.78 -48.50 -16.97
C LEU A 111 -27.41 -47.70 -15.71
N PHE A 112 -26.39 -46.85 -15.80
CA PHE A 112 -26.03 -45.95 -14.70
C PHE A 112 -27.14 -44.95 -14.38
N LEU A 113 -27.70 -44.27 -15.37
CA LEU A 113 -28.76 -43.29 -15.16
C LEU A 113 -30.08 -43.91 -14.66
N ALA A 114 -30.34 -45.17 -14.97
CA ALA A 114 -31.47 -45.91 -14.40
C ALA A 114 -31.32 -46.15 -12.89
N ASN A 115 -30.11 -46.02 -12.34
CA ASN A 115 -29.84 -46.16 -10.90
C ASN A 115 -29.01 -44.96 -10.36
N PRO A 116 -29.68 -43.85 -9.98
CA PRO A 116 -29.01 -42.65 -9.47
C PRO A 116 -28.22 -42.89 -8.18
N LEU A 117 -28.70 -43.77 -7.30
CA LEU A 117 -28.02 -44.09 -6.03
C LEU A 117 -26.68 -44.80 -6.26
N LEU A 118 -26.64 -45.71 -7.23
CA LEU A 118 -25.39 -46.34 -7.67
C LEU A 118 -24.40 -45.29 -8.17
N CYS A 119 -24.85 -44.37 -9.02
CA CYS A 119 -23.99 -43.29 -9.54
C CYS A 119 -23.41 -42.44 -8.41
N GLN A 120 -24.24 -42.08 -7.43
CA GLN A 120 -23.80 -41.29 -6.27
C GLN A 120 -22.79 -42.08 -5.42
N GLY A 121 -23.04 -43.36 -5.15
CA GLY A 121 -22.10 -44.22 -4.43
C GLY A 121 -20.75 -44.36 -5.14
N LEU A 122 -20.77 -44.53 -6.46
CA LEU A 122 -19.55 -44.60 -7.28
C LEU A 122 -18.74 -43.30 -7.25
N LYS A 123 -19.37 -42.12 -7.18
CA LYS A 123 -18.65 -40.84 -7.07
C LYS A 123 -17.81 -40.76 -5.78
N TYR A 124 -18.28 -41.33 -4.68
CA TYR A 124 -17.55 -41.34 -3.40
C TYR A 124 -16.51 -42.46 -3.32
N GLU A 125 -16.83 -43.65 -3.83
CA GLU A 125 -15.96 -44.83 -3.77
C GLU A 125 -14.80 -44.79 -4.76
N VAL A 126 -15.03 -44.23 -5.96
CA VAL A 126 -14.05 -44.21 -7.04
C VAL A 126 -13.17 -42.98 -6.91
N GLN A 127 -12.02 -43.13 -6.27
CA GLN A 127 -10.98 -42.12 -6.28
C GLN A 127 -10.33 -42.03 -7.67
N VAL A 128 -10.59 -40.94 -8.38
CA VAL A 128 -10.01 -40.65 -9.70
C VAL A 128 -9.00 -39.51 -9.56
N ARG A 129 -7.76 -39.73 -10.05
CA ARG A 129 -6.76 -38.65 -10.20
C ARG A 129 -7.27 -37.62 -11.20
N ARG A 130 -6.72 -36.40 -11.16
CA ARG A 130 -7.04 -35.36 -12.16
C ARG A 130 -6.98 -35.95 -13.58
N SER A 131 -8.10 -35.86 -14.29
CA SER A 131 -8.31 -36.36 -15.64
C SER A 131 -8.47 -35.18 -16.58
N PRO A 132 -8.04 -35.27 -17.86
CA PRO A 132 -8.39 -34.27 -18.87
C PRO A 132 -9.89 -34.01 -18.98
N ALA A 133 -10.73 -35.00 -18.63
CA ALA A 133 -12.18 -34.86 -18.58
C ALA A 133 -12.69 -33.87 -17.51
N ASP A 134 -11.90 -33.60 -16.46
CA ASP A 134 -12.29 -32.67 -15.39
C ASP A 134 -12.46 -31.24 -15.90
N VAL A 135 -11.66 -30.84 -16.90
CA VAL A 135 -11.78 -29.52 -17.55
C VAL A 135 -13.12 -29.41 -18.27
N PHE A 136 -13.54 -30.47 -18.97
CA PHE A 136 -14.84 -30.51 -19.65
C PHE A 136 -15.99 -30.51 -18.65
N ILE A 137 -15.94 -31.32 -17.59
CA ILE A 137 -16.97 -31.33 -16.55
C ILE A 137 -17.12 -29.94 -15.93
N LYS A 138 -16.00 -29.31 -15.57
CA LYS A 138 -15.99 -27.94 -15.05
C LYS A 138 -16.63 -26.95 -16.01
N ALA A 139 -16.25 -26.98 -17.29
CA ALA A 139 -16.83 -26.11 -18.31
C ALA A 139 -18.34 -26.32 -18.48
N PHE A 140 -18.84 -27.56 -18.37
CA PHE A 140 -20.28 -27.83 -18.44
C PHE A 140 -21.03 -27.36 -17.19
N VAL A 141 -20.42 -27.42 -16.00
CA VAL A 141 -20.98 -26.82 -14.78
C VAL A 141 -21.06 -25.30 -14.91
N GLU A 142 -19.99 -24.66 -15.38
CA GLU A 142 -19.97 -23.22 -15.64
C GLU A 142 -21.01 -22.82 -16.70
N LEU A 143 -21.13 -23.60 -17.78
CA LEU A 143 -22.16 -23.39 -18.81
C LEU A 143 -23.57 -23.52 -18.23
N ARG A 144 -23.80 -24.50 -17.35
CA ARG A 144 -25.09 -24.70 -16.68
C ARG A 144 -25.44 -23.50 -15.80
N ASP A 145 -24.49 -22.99 -15.03
CA ASP A 145 -24.71 -21.84 -14.16
C ASP A 145 -24.91 -20.55 -14.97
N PHE A 146 -24.12 -20.34 -16.02
CA PHE A 146 -24.30 -19.25 -16.97
C PHE A 146 -25.68 -19.29 -17.67
N THR A 147 -26.11 -20.48 -18.10
CA THR A 147 -27.41 -20.66 -18.75
C THR A 147 -28.54 -20.35 -17.79
N LEU A 148 -28.43 -20.78 -16.53
CA LEU A 148 -29.38 -20.45 -15.49
C LEU A 148 -29.45 -18.93 -15.25
N GLU A 149 -28.30 -18.27 -15.12
CA GLU A 149 -28.26 -16.81 -14.94
C GLU A 149 -28.95 -16.08 -16.10
N LYS A 150 -28.67 -16.49 -17.34
CA LYS A 150 -29.28 -15.89 -18.54
C LYS A 150 -30.78 -16.17 -18.66
N ILE A 151 -31.23 -17.33 -18.21
CA ILE A 151 -32.64 -17.68 -18.11
C ILE A 151 -33.37 -16.79 -17.09
N LEU A 152 -32.74 -16.51 -15.96
CA LEU A 152 -33.34 -15.77 -14.85
C LEU A 152 -33.27 -14.25 -15.04
N THR A 153 -32.47 -13.79 -16.00
CA THR A 153 -32.25 -12.35 -16.27
C THR A 153 -33.11 -11.91 -17.45
N SER A 154 -34.01 -10.95 -17.21
CA SER A 154 -34.80 -10.36 -18.30
C SER A 154 -33.96 -9.42 -19.18
N PRO A 155 -34.35 -9.17 -20.45
CA PRO A 155 -33.64 -8.21 -21.30
C PRO A 155 -33.55 -6.80 -20.70
N ALA A 156 -34.62 -6.37 -20.01
CA ALA A 156 -34.64 -5.07 -19.33
C ALA A 156 -33.67 -5.04 -18.14
N GLU A 157 -33.60 -6.11 -17.34
CA GLU A 157 -32.61 -6.24 -16.26
C GLU A 157 -31.17 -6.21 -16.78
N GLU A 158 -30.89 -6.87 -17.90
CA GLU A 158 -29.56 -6.82 -18.52
C GLU A 158 -29.19 -5.40 -18.97
N GLU A 159 -30.12 -4.67 -19.60
CA GLU A 159 -29.90 -3.27 -19.99
C GLU A 159 -29.66 -2.36 -18.77
N GLU A 160 -30.41 -2.56 -17.68
CA GLU A 160 -30.23 -1.82 -16.43
C GLU A 160 -28.87 -2.11 -15.80
N LYS A 161 -28.43 -3.38 -15.78
CA LYS A 161 -27.10 -3.77 -15.31
C LYS A 161 -25.99 -3.11 -16.14
N ILE A 162 -26.14 -3.09 -17.46
CA ILE A 162 -25.17 -2.44 -18.36
C ILE A 162 -25.07 -0.95 -18.05
N LYS A 163 -26.20 -0.23 -18.02
CA LYS A 163 -26.24 1.21 -17.70
C LYS A 163 -25.62 1.50 -16.34
N PHE A 164 -25.96 0.69 -15.34
CA PHE A 164 -25.40 0.83 -14.00
C PHE A 164 -23.88 0.63 -13.96
N MET A 165 -23.36 -0.37 -14.66
CA MET A 165 -21.92 -0.60 -14.77
C MET A 165 -21.20 0.55 -15.47
N GLU A 166 -21.79 1.10 -16.53
CA GLU A 166 -21.24 2.26 -17.26
C GLU A 166 -21.20 3.51 -16.37
N GLU A 167 -22.29 3.80 -15.65
CA GLU A 167 -22.35 4.91 -14.69
C GLU A 167 -21.33 4.75 -13.56
N MET A 168 -21.19 3.54 -13.02
CA MET A 168 -20.21 3.24 -11.98
C MET A 168 -18.78 3.41 -12.51
N SER A 169 -18.50 2.97 -13.74
CA SER A 169 -17.19 3.12 -14.38
C SER A 169 -16.84 4.59 -14.58
N LEU A 170 -17.80 5.40 -15.06
CA LEU A 170 -17.63 6.84 -15.20
C LEU A 170 -17.33 7.51 -13.86
N ARG A 171 -18.09 7.16 -12.82
CA ARG A 171 -17.88 7.70 -11.47
C ARG A 171 -16.51 7.31 -10.90
N VAL A 172 -16.06 6.08 -11.16
CA VAL A 172 -14.73 5.62 -10.74
C VAL A 172 -13.63 6.44 -11.42
N GLU A 173 -13.74 6.72 -12.71
CA GLU A 173 -12.73 7.53 -13.41
C GLU A 173 -12.73 8.98 -12.92
N GLN A 174 -13.90 9.60 -12.73
CA GLN A 174 -14.01 10.95 -12.14
C GLN A 174 -13.43 11.01 -10.71
N ASN A 175 -13.72 10.00 -9.88
CA ASN A 175 -13.16 9.91 -8.54
C ASN A 175 -11.64 9.76 -8.56
N LYS A 176 -11.11 8.99 -9.52
CA LYS A 176 -9.67 8.83 -9.70
C LYS A 176 -9.01 10.14 -10.12
N GLU A 177 -9.59 10.89 -11.05
CA GLU A 177 -9.11 12.22 -11.47
C GLU A 177 -9.13 13.23 -10.31
N THR A 178 -10.19 13.25 -9.52
CA THR A 178 -10.27 14.15 -8.35
C THR A 178 -9.26 13.79 -7.27
N ILE A 179 -9.05 12.48 -7.01
CA ILE A 179 -8.02 12.02 -6.07
C ILE A 179 -6.62 12.43 -6.55
N THR A 180 -6.29 12.25 -7.83
CA THR A 180 -4.97 12.63 -8.35
C THR A 180 -4.75 14.14 -8.30
N ALA A 181 -5.77 14.95 -8.62
CA ALA A 181 -5.70 16.40 -8.50
C ALA A 181 -5.45 16.85 -7.04
N LEU A 182 -6.23 16.31 -6.09
CA LEU A 182 -6.07 16.63 -4.67
C LEU A 182 -4.70 16.20 -4.11
N GLN A 183 -4.18 15.06 -4.56
CA GLN A 183 -2.84 14.61 -4.19
C GLN A 183 -1.75 15.57 -4.71
N ALA A 184 -1.91 16.08 -5.92
CA ALA A 184 -0.98 17.06 -6.50
C ALA A 184 -1.03 18.40 -5.75
N GLU A 185 -2.23 18.89 -5.42
CA GLU A 185 -2.42 20.11 -4.61
C GLU A 185 -1.81 19.97 -3.22
N LEU A 186 -2.03 18.82 -2.55
CA LEU A 186 -1.44 18.54 -1.25
C LEU A 186 0.09 18.52 -1.31
N ALA A 187 0.67 17.87 -2.33
CA ALA A 187 2.12 17.84 -2.52
C ALA A 187 2.69 19.25 -2.75
N ALA A 188 2.03 20.07 -3.57
CA ALA A 188 2.43 21.45 -3.80
C ALA A 188 2.34 22.29 -2.52
N ALA A 189 1.27 22.14 -1.73
CA ALA A 189 1.11 22.86 -0.46
C ALA A 189 2.18 22.46 0.57
N ILE A 190 2.53 21.17 0.65
CA ILE A 190 3.61 20.68 1.50
C ILE A 190 4.95 21.28 1.07
N GLN A 191 5.24 21.31 -0.24
CA GLN A 191 6.49 21.83 -0.76
C GLN A 191 6.63 23.33 -0.49
N THR A 192 5.61 24.13 -0.77
CA THR A 192 5.60 25.57 -0.45
C THR A 192 5.84 25.82 1.03
N ARG A 193 5.18 25.05 1.91
CA ARG A 193 5.36 25.20 3.36
C ARG A 193 6.77 24.81 3.80
N LYS A 194 7.37 23.79 3.18
CA LYS A 194 8.76 23.40 3.44
C LYS A 194 9.73 24.50 3.04
N GLU A 195 9.54 25.11 1.87
CA GLU A 195 10.36 26.23 1.42
C GLU A 195 10.26 27.46 2.33
N GLU A 196 9.08 27.74 2.89
CA GLU A 196 8.91 28.80 3.90
C GLU A 196 9.63 28.49 5.21
N VAL A 197 9.61 27.23 5.66
CA VAL A 197 10.33 26.78 6.85
C VAL A 197 11.84 26.91 6.63
N ASP A 198 12.35 26.41 5.50
CA ASP A 198 13.78 26.49 5.15
C ASP A 198 14.28 27.95 5.10
N LYS A 199 13.46 28.87 4.57
CA LYS A 199 13.77 30.31 4.57
C LYS A 199 13.86 30.89 5.98
N LYS A 200 12.93 30.51 6.86
CA LYS A 200 12.91 30.96 8.27
C LYS A 200 14.08 30.38 9.05
N ASP A 201 14.40 29.10 8.85
CA ASP A 201 15.53 28.44 9.50
C ASP A 201 16.85 29.10 9.11
N LYS A 202 17.04 29.44 7.82
CA LYS A 202 18.20 30.21 7.38
C LYS A 202 18.29 31.58 8.05
N MET A 203 17.18 32.31 8.15
CA MET A 203 17.15 33.60 8.83
C MET A 203 17.49 33.48 10.32
N ILE A 204 17.04 32.41 10.98
CA ILE A 204 17.38 32.11 12.37
C ILE A 204 18.89 31.84 12.50
N GLU A 205 19.49 31.10 11.57
CA GLU A 205 20.93 30.80 11.55
C GLU A 205 21.78 32.07 11.34
N ASP A 206 21.38 32.92 10.39
CA ASP A 206 22.03 34.21 10.11
C ASP A 206 21.95 35.15 11.34
N LEU A 207 20.77 35.26 11.96
CA LEU A 207 20.58 36.06 13.17
C LEU A 207 21.40 35.52 14.34
N LYS A 208 21.46 34.19 14.52
CA LYS A 208 22.29 33.58 15.56
C LYS A 208 23.77 33.91 15.36
N THR A 209 24.26 33.78 14.13
CA THR A 209 25.66 34.07 13.78
C THR A 209 26.01 35.54 14.01
N THR A 210 25.14 36.47 13.58
CA THR A 210 25.34 37.91 13.80
C THR A 210 25.32 38.28 15.28
N MET A 211 24.42 37.70 16.07
CA MET A 211 24.39 37.89 17.52
C MET A 211 25.66 37.38 18.21
N GLU A 212 26.15 36.20 17.81
CA GLU A 212 27.39 35.64 18.35
C GLU A 212 28.61 36.50 18.01
N ASN A 213 28.69 37.04 16.79
CA ASN A 213 29.76 37.94 16.37
C ASN A 213 29.70 39.27 17.12
N LEU A 214 28.52 39.90 17.19
CA LEU A 214 28.33 41.14 17.95
C LEU A 214 28.72 40.97 19.42
N ALA A 215 28.36 39.84 20.05
CA ALA A 215 28.74 39.55 21.43
C ALA A 215 30.25 39.41 21.60
N LYS A 216 30.96 38.81 20.62
CA LYS A 216 32.43 38.73 20.62
C LYS A 216 33.07 40.11 20.45
N ASP A 217 32.57 40.91 19.51
CA ASP A 217 33.09 42.25 19.21
C ASP A 217 32.88 43.18 20.41
N CYS A 218 31.66 43.23 20.97
CA CYS A 218 31.39 44.00 22.19
C CYS A 218 32.29 43.57 23.36
N LYS A 219 32.56 42.27 23.51
CA LYS A 219 33.48 41.77 24.55
C LYS A 219 34.91 42.26 24.32
N ALA A 220 35.37 42.26 23.06
CA ALA A 220 36.70 42.77 22.70
C ALA A 220 36.80 44.28 22.96
N ASP A 221 35.80 45.07 22.54
CA ASP A 221 35.75 46.51 22.75
C ASP A 221 35.75 46.88 24.23
N ILE A 222 34.95 46.18 25.05
CA ILE A 222 34.94 46.36 26.51
C ILE A 222 36.32 46.07 27.09
N GLN A 223 36.99 44.99 26.66
CA GLN A 223 38.34 44.66 27.13
C GLN A 223 39.36 45.72 26.71
N GLN A 224 39.30 46.22 25.49
CA GLN A 224 40.17 47.28 24.99
C GLN A 224 39.97 48.58 25.77
N MET A 225 38.73 49.05 25.92
CA MET A 225 38.42 50.25 26.71
C MET A 225 38.92 50.13 28.15
N GLN A 226 38.78 48.95 28.77
CA GLN A 226 39.30 48.71 30.12
C GLN A 226 40.83 48.79 30.18
N GLN A 227 41.55 48.26 29.19
CA GLN A 227 43.01 48.33 29.13
C GLN A 227 43.50 49.77 28.89
N GLU A 228 42.90 50.48 27.94
CA GLU A 228 43.22 51.88 27.65
C GLU A 228 42.93 52.78 28.85
N GLY A 229 41.77 52.59 29.51
CA GLY A 229 41.40 53.32 30.72
C GLY A 229 42.39 53.09 31.86
N LYS A 230 42.82 51.83 32.09
CA LYS A 230 43.87 51.52 33.09
C LYS A 230 45.21 52.17 32.75
N LYS A 231 45.60 52.17 31.48
CA LYS A 231 46.84 52.82 31.02
C LYS A 231 46.80 54.33 31.26
N GLN A 232 45.75 54.99 30.80
CA GLN A 232 45.56 56.44 31.01
C GLN A 232 45.52 56.81 32.49
N GLN A 233 44.84 56.02 33.33
CA GLN A 233 44.80 56.25 34.77
C GLN A 233 46.20 56.17 35.39
N LYS A 234 47.00 55.17 35.02
CA LYS A 234 48.38 55.02 35.50
C LYS A 234 49.25 56.21 35.08
N GLU A 235 49.12 56.67 33.83
CA GLU A 235 49.83 57.84 33.32
C GLU A 235 49.43 59.12 34.07
N LYS A 236 48.12 59.36 34.28
CA LYS A 236 47.62 60.53 35.02
C LYS A 236 48.06 60.52 36.48
N VAL A 237 48.01 59.37 37.16
CA VAL A 237 48.50 59.24 38.54
C VAL A 237 49.98 59.57 38.61
N LYS A 238 50.78 59.05 37.68
CA LYS A 238 52.23 59.33 37.63
C LYS A 238 52.50 60.82 37.39
N ALA A 239 51.83 61.43 36.41
CA ALA A 239 51.98 62.86 36.12
C ALA A 239 51.57 63.74 37.32
N SER A 240 50.48 63.39 38.02
CA SER A 240 50.05 64.08 39.23
C SER A 240 51.07 63.93 40.37
N GLN A 241 51.65 62.74 40.57
CA GLN A 241 52.68 62.50 41.57
C GLN A 241 53.94 63.33 41.29
N GLU A 242 54.38 63.38 40.03
CA GLU A 242 55.52 64.20 39.60
C GLU A 242 55.26 65.69 39.83
N MET A 243 54.04 66.17 39.56
CA MET A 243 53.68 67.58 39.80
C MET A 243 53.63 67.92 41.30
N CYS A 244 53.07 67.04 42.13
CA CYS A 244 53.10 67.19 43.59
C CYS A 244 54.54 67.23 44.13
N ALA A 245 55.43 66.37 43.63
CA ALA A 245 56.83 66.36 44.04
C ALA A 245 57.52 67.70 43.73
N ARG A 246 57.32 68.25 42.53
CA ARG A 246 57.85 69.57 42.14
C ARG A 246 57.34 70.69 43.03
N LEU A 247 56.02 70.74 43.26
CA LEU A 247 55.43 71.75 44.16
C LEU A 247 55.97 71.63 45.59
N GLN A 248 56.24 70.41 46.05
CA GLN A 248 56.81 70.17 47.37
C GLN A 248 58.27 70.66 47.45
N GLU A 249 59.07 70.45 46.41
CA GLU A 249 60.42 71.02 46.28
C GLU A 249 60.38 72.56 46.29
N ASP A 250 59.47 73.17 45.51
CA ASP A 250 59.28 74.63 45.48
C ASP A 250 58.90 75.19 46.84
N ILE A 251 57.98 74.54 47.56
CA ILE A 251 57.58 74.93 48.93
C ILE A 251 58.80 74.86 49.85
N GLN A 252 59.60 73.79 49.78
CA GLN A 252 60.81 73.67 50.60
C GLN A 252 61.82 74.77 50.28
N HIS A 253 62.02 75.07 48.99
CA HIS A 253 62.90 76.14 48.55
C HIS A 253 62.45 77.51 49.06
N ARG A 254 61.16 77.84 48.92
CA ARG A 254 60.57 79.09 49.44
C ARG A 254 60.67 79.19 50.96
N ARG A 255 60.45 78.09 51.69
CA ARG A 255 60.64 78.04 53.15
C ARG A 255 62.09 78.31 53.53
N ALA A 256 63.06 77.73 52.81
CA ALA A 256 64.47 77.99 53.03
C ALA A 256 64.83 79.46 52.77
N GLN A 257 64.35 80.03 51.64
CA GLN A 257 64.51 81.45 51.32
C GLN A 257 63.92 82.36 52.40
N PHE A 258 62.69 82.10 52.84
CA PHE A 258 62.05 82.88 53.90
C PHE A 258 62.82 82.80 55.22
N THR A 259 63.29 81.61 55.60
CA THR A 259 64.10 81.42 56.82
C THR A 259 65.41 82.21 56.75
N ALA A 260 66.08 82.21 55.59
CA ALA A 260 67.28 83.01 55.36
C ALA A 260 67.00 84.52 55.49
N LEU A 261 65.92 85.02 54.87
CA LEU A 261 65.48 86.41 55.00
C LEU A 261 65.16 86.79 56.45
N VAL A 262 64.46 85.93 57.19
CA VAL A 262 64.17 86.16 58.62
C VAL A 262 65.45 86.26 59.43
N LEU A 263 66.45 85.40 59.18
CA LEU A 263 67.75 85.46 59.84
C LEU A 263 68.51 86.74 59.50
N GLU A 264 68.50 87.16 58.23
CA GLU A 264 69.13 88.40 57.77
C GLU A 264 68.47 89.65 58.39
N HIS A 265 67.14 89.69 58.42
CA HIS A 265 66.38 90.75 59.07
C HIS A 265 66.65 90.81 60.57
N ARG A 266 66.73 89.64 61.24
CA ARG A 266 67.06 89.54 62.67
C ARG A 266 68.49 90.00 62.96
N ALA A 267 69.44 89.69 62.08
CA ALA A 267 70.80 90.21 62.16
C ALA A 267 70.84 91.74 61.98
N SER A 268 70.08 92.26 61.02
CA SER A 268 69.97 93.71 60.75
C SER A 268 69.31 94.45 61.92
N GLU A 269 68.27 93.86 62.52
CA GLU A 269 67.64 94.39 63.74
C GLU A 269 68.61 94.43 64.92
N LEU A 270 69.42 93.38 65.12
CA LEU A 270 70.46 93.35 66.15
C LEU A 270 71.53 94.43 65.94
N VAL A 271 71.86 94.76 64.69
CA VAL A 271 72.76 95.88 64.37
C VAL A 271 72.11 97.22 64.73
N LEU A 272 70.85 97.44 64.35
CA LEU A 272 70.13 98.68 64.66
C LEU A 272 69.92 98.91 66.16
N ARG A 273 69.70 97.83 66.94
CA ARG A 273 69.59 97.91 68.41
C ARG A 273 70.89 98.30 69.12
N LYS A 274 72.06 98.19 68.47
CA LYS A 274 73.35 98.67 69.00
C LYS A 274 73.63 100.15 68.70
N VAL A 275 72.75 100.82 67.95
CA VAL A 275 72.88 102.24 67.53
C VAL A 275 71.91 103.15 68.32
N LYS A 276 71.23 102.62 69.34
CA LYS A 276 70.61 103.42 70.40
C LYS A 276 71.49 103.37 71.65
#